data_AF-A0A930FIT7-F1
#
_entry.id   AF-A0A930FIT7-F1
#
_cell.length_a   1.000
_cell.length_b   1.000
_cell.length_c   1.000
_cell.angle_alpha   90.00
_cell.angle_beta   90.00
_cell.angle_gamma   90.00
#
_symmetry.space_group_name_H-M   'P 1'
#
loop_
_entity.id
_entity.type
_entity.pdbx_description
1 polymer ?
#
loop_
_entity_poly.entity_id
_entity_poly.type
_entity_poly.pdbx_seq_one_letter_code
_entity_poly.pdbx_strand_id
1 'polypeptide(L)' 'PVNGPWYDYIGIDASQRNAFSTKINEIVKEAGVKQVDLTSHDYDPYYIWDATHPGWKGWPLVEKELVKFFKENG' A
#
# COMPACT_ATOMS: atom_id res chain seq x y z
N PRO A 1 0.82 0.98 1.88
CA PRO A 1 0.87 1.19 3.34
C PRO A 1 1.90 2.23 3.75
N VAL A 2 1.87 2.60 5.02
CA VAL A 2 2.94 3.30 5.74
C VAL A 2 3.21 2.59 7.06
N ASN A 3 4.24 3.01 7.80
CA ASN A 3 4.43 2.54 9.16
C ASN A 3 3.40 3.20 10.08
N GLY A 4 2.31 2.49 10.38
CA GLY A 4 1.19 2.97 11.21
C GLY A 4 1.65 3.54 12.55
N PRO A 5 2.43 2.80 13.36
CA PRO A 5 2.99 3.32 14.62
C PRO A 5 3.81 4.61 14.47
N TRP A 6 4.62 4.73 13.41
CA TRP A 6 5.39 5.95 13.14
C TRP A 6 4.47 7.12 12.78
N TYR A 7 3.46 6.90 11.94
CA TYR A 7 2.50 7.93 11.54
C TYR A 7 1.64 8.40 12.70
N ASP A 8 1.21 7.48 13.56
CA ASP A 8 0.49 7.80 14.79
C ASP A 8 1.35 8.66 15.73
N TYR A 9 2.66 8.35 15.83
CA TYR A 9 3.61 9.13 16.64
C TYR A 9 3.78 10.58 16.16
N ILE A 10 3.78 10.82 14.85
CA ILE A 10 3.91 12.17 14.27
C ILE A 10 2.56 12.90 14.10
N GLY A 11 1.46 12.30 14.59
CA GLY A 11 0.14 12.94 14.60
C GLY A 11 -0.65 12.84 13.29
N ILE A 12 -0.36 11.84 12.45
CA ILE A 12 -1.16 11.51 11.27
C ILE A 12 -1.89 10.21 11.54
N ASP A 13 -3.16 10.30 11.95
CA ASP A 13 -3.92 9.13 12.39
C ASP A 13 -4.45 8.26 11.23
N ALA A 14 -4.96 7.08 11.58
CA ALA A 14 -5.52 6.13 10.61
C ALA A 14 -6.69 6.71 9.80
N SER A 15 -7.46 7.66 10.34
CA SER A 15 -8.58 8.27 9.61
C SER A 15 -8.08 9.16 8.47
N GLN A 16 -7.02 9.94 8.71
CA GLN A 16 -6.38 10.77 7.69
C GLN A 16 -5.76 9.90 6.59
N ARG A 17 -5.09 8.81 6.98
CA ARG A 17 -4.51 7.84 6.02
C ARG A 17 -5.59 7.13 5.20
N ASN A 18 -6.71 6.75 5.82
CA ASN A 18 -7.85 6.14 5.13
C ASN A 18 -8.55 7.10 4.17
N ALA A 19 -8.64 8.39 4.50
CA ALA A 19 -9.17 9.39 3.58
C ALA A 19 -8.27 9.52 2.33
N PHE A 20 -6.95 9.51 2.52
CA PHE A 20 -5.99 9.49 1.41
C PHE A 20 -6.14 8.23 0.54
N SER A 21 -6.12 7.03 1.15
CA SER A 21 -6.22 5.77 0.40
C SER A 21 -7.54 5.65 -0.36
N THR A 22 -8.65 6.05 0.26
CA THR A 22 -9.97 6.10 -0.39
C THR A 22 -9.93 6.97 -1.64
N LYS A 23 -9.34 8.17 -1.54
CA LYS A 23 -9.28 9.09 -2.68
C LYS A 23 -8.44 8.54 -3.83
N ILE A 24 -7.31 7.90 -3.54
CA ILE A 24 -6.48 7.25 -4.56
C ILE A 24 -7.22 6.08 -5.22
N ASN A 25 -7.90 5.25 -4.42
CA ASN A 25 -8.67 4.11 -4.90
C ASN A 25 -9.83 4.53 -5.83
N GLU A 26 -10.49 5.65 -5.54
CA GLU A 26 -11.50 6.25 -6.42
C GLU A 26 -10.89 6.68 -7.76
N ILE A 27 -9.78 7.43 -7.74
CA ILE A 27 -9.11 7.92 -8.96
C ILE A 27 -8.68 6.75 -9.85
N VAL A 28 -8.08 5.72 -9.26
CA VAL A 28 -7.63 4.53 -10.00
C VAL A 28 -8.81 3.78 -10.60
N LYS A 29 -9.90 3.63 -9.84
CA LYS A 29 -11.13 3.00 -10.32
C LYS A 29 -11.75 3.78 -11.49
N GLU A 30 -11.80 5.11 -11.40
CA GLU A 30 -12.29 5.98 -12.48
C GLU A 30 -11.43 5.89 -13.74
N ALA A 31 -10.10 5.79 -13.57
CA ALA A 31 -9.16 5.62 -14.68
C ALA A 31 -9.20 4.22 -15.32
N GLY A 32 -9.83 3.24 -14.67
CA GLY A 32 -9.89 1.86 -15.16
C GLY A 32 -8.54 1.13 -15.18
N VAL A 33 -7.58 1.57 -14.34
CA VAL A 33 -6.25 0.97 -14.25
C VAL A 33 -6.16 -0.03 -13.09
N LYS A 34 -5.27 -1.02 -13.21
CA LYS A 34 -5.01 -1.98 -12.13
C LYS A 34 -4.13 -1.35 -11.05
N GLN A 35 -4.39 -1.67 -9.78
CA GLN A 35 -3.53 -1.31 -8.65
C GLN A 35 -3.33 -2.47 -7.69
N VAL A 36 -2.23 -2.41 -6.94
CA VAL A 36 -1.98 -3.25 -5.76
C VAL A 36 -2.11 -2.35 -4.54
N ASP A 37 -3.23 -2.46 -3.84
CA ASP A 37 -3.46 -1.71 -2.60
C ASP A 37 -2.94 -2.52 -1.41
N LEU A 38 -1.99 -1.94 -0.67
CA LEU A 38 -1.40 -2.53 0.52
C LEU A 38 -1.76 -1.74 1.79
N THR A 39 -2.65 -0.75 1.73
CA THR A 39 -2.97 0.16 2.84
C THR A 39 -3.58 -0.54 4.06
N SER A 40 -4.17 -1.72 3.88
CA SER A 40 -4.62 -2.57 4.99
C SER A 40 -3.48 -3.10 5.88
N HIS A 41 -2.22 -2.97 5.44
CA HIS A 41 -1.04 -3.49 6.13
C HIS A 41 -0.25 -2.42 6.91
N ASP A 42 -0.85 -1.26 7.20
CA ASP A 42 -0.19 -0.16 7.93
C ASP A 42 0.38 -0.59 9.30
N TYR A 43 -0.27 -1.54 9.97
CA TYR A 43 0.13 -2.02 11.30
C TYR A 43 0.79 -3.39 11.30
N ASP A 44 0.93 -4.02 10.13
CA ASP A 44 1.47 -5.36 10.04
C ASP A 44 3.01 -5.35 10.11
N PRO A 45 3.62 -6.18 10.98
CA PRO A 45 5.06 -6.18 11.14
C PRO A 45 5.76 -6.63 9.85
N TYR A 46 6.83 -5.92 9.50
CA TYR A 46 7.72 -6.17 8.35
C TYR A 46 7.15 -5.84 6.96
N TYR A 47 5.98 -5.20 6.87
CA TYR A 47 5.42 -4.74 5.59
C TYR A 47 6.04 -3.43 5.08
N ILE A 48 6.50 -2.58 6.00
CA ILE A 48 7.23 -1.34 5.73
C ILE A 48 8.58 -1.42 6.44
N TRP A 49 9.64 -1.02 5.74
CA TRP A 49 11.03 -1.03 6.24
C TRP A 49 11.33 0.16 7.15
N ASP A 50 10.87 1.35 6.74
CA ASP A 50 11.12 2.61 7.43
C ASP A 50 9.80 3.34 7.74
N ALA A 51 9.63 4.59 7.32
CA ALA A 51 8.38 5.32 7.43
C ALA A 51 7.39 4.94 6.31
N THR A 52 7.88 4.67 5.10
CA THR A 52 7.05 4.63 3.88
C THR A 52 7.42 3.55 2.87
N HIS A 53 8.66 3.05 2.86
CA HIS A 53 9.11 2.11 1.83
C HIS A 53 8.72 0.66 2.16
N PRO A 54 8.31 -0.15 1.17
CA PRO A 54 8.01 -1.55 1.39
C PRO A 54 9.18 -2.30 2.03
N GLY A 55 8.84 -3.15 3.01
CA GLY A 55 9.77 -3.99 3.74
C GLY A 55 9.78 -5.44 3.27
N TRP A 56 10.32 -6.33 4.10
CA TRP A 56 10.51 -7.74 3.79
C TRP A 56 9.25 -8.51 3.41
N LYS A 57 8.08 -8.16 3.98
CA LYS A 57 6.80 -8.76 3.59
C LYS A 57 6.07 -7.96 2.51
N GLY A 58 6.40 -6.67 2.35
CA GLY A 58 5.81 -5.82 1.33
C GLY A 58 6.27 -6.20 -0.07
N TRP A 59 7.59 -6.36 -0.26
CA TRP A 59 8.16 -6.65 -1.58
C TRP A 59 7.66 -7.96 -2.23
N PRO A 60 7.59 -9.10 -1.52
CA PRO A 60 7.09 -10.34 -2.13
C PRO A 60 5.64 -10.25 -2.61
N LEU A 61 4.79 -9.44 -1.97
CA LEU A 61 3.41 -9.22 -2.44
C LEU A 61 3.38 -8.41 -3.73
N VAL A 62 4.16 -7.33 -3.79
CA VAL A 62 4.31 -6.51 -5.00
C VAL A 62 4.86 -7.36 -6.14
N GLU A 63 5.92 -8.11 -5.89
CA GLU A 63 6.53 -9.02 -6.88
C GLU A 63 5.52 -10.03 -7.41
N LYS A 64 4.76 -10.69 -6.52
CA LYS A 64 3.74 -11.68 -6.92
C LYS A 64 2.71 -11.10 -7.88
N GLU A 65 2.19 -9.90 -7.60
CA GLU A 65 1.21 -9.25 -8.46
C GLU A 65 1.82 -8.75 -9.78
N LEU A 66 3.07 -8.27 -9.76
CA LEU A 66 3.80 -7.92 -10.99
C LEU A 66 4.04 -9.14 -11.88
N VAL A 67 4.52 -10.24 -11.32
CA VAL A 67 4.73 -11.50 -12.06
C VAL A 67 3.42 -12.00 -12.67
N LYS A 68 2.32 -11.94 -11.92
CA LYS A 68 0.98 -12.27 -12.43
C LYS A 68 0.60 -11.36 -13.59
N PHE A 69 0.77 -10.05 -13.45
CA PHE A 69 0.49 -9.08 -14.48
C PHE A 69 1.26 -9.37 -15.77
N PHE A 70 2.57 -9.59 -15.69
CA PHE A 70 3.39 -9.88 -16.87
C PHE A 70 3.09 -11.23 -17.51
N LYS A 71 2.68 -12.24 -16.73
CA LYS A 71 2.23 -13.53 -17.29
C LYS A 71 0.88 -13.44 -18.01
N GLU A 72 0.00 -12.55 -17.57
CA GLU A 72 -1.32 -12.34 -18.18
C GLU A 72 -1.27 -11.45 -19.43
N ASN A 73 -0.21 -10.63 -19.60
CA ASN A 73 -0.15 -9.55 -20.60
C ASN A 73 1.13 -9.57 -21.48
N GLY A 74 2.01 -10.56 -21.31
CA GLY A 74 3.22 -10.77 -22.12
C GLY A 74 3.07 -11.96 -23.05
#